data_AF-A0A8I0FB95-F1
#
_entry.id   AF-A0A8I0FB95-F1
#
_cell.length_a   1.000
_cell.length_b   1.000
_cell.length_c   1.000
_cell.angle_alpha   90.00
_cell.angle_beta   90.00
_cell.angle_gamma   90.00
#
_symmetry.space_group_name_H-M   'P 1'
#
loop_
_entity.id
_entity.type
_entity.pdbx_description
1 polymer ?
#
loop_
_entity_poly.entity_id
_entity_poly.type
_entity_poly.pdbx_seq_one_letter_code
_entity_poly.pdbx_strand_id
1 'polypeptide(L)'
;ASFSALTDSNETKAKDESGNIEDYLSPKGKKLAQRKEQMKRELELLDEQIAQEVEQAKLKVKDDLFKLLDRNKLLEISPKVWKKHMDDIKKILLG
;
A
#
# COMPACT_ATOMS: atom_id res chain seq x y z
N ALA A 1 52.57 -49.91 -6.68
CA ALA A 1 51.64 -48.98 -7.33
C ALA A 1 50.60 -49.85 -8.04
N SER A 2 49.29 -49.74 -7.82
CA SER A 2 48.52 -48.55 -7.46
C SER A 2 47.25 -48.97 -6.72
N PHE A 3 46.97 -48.21 -5.67
CA PHE A 3 45.73 -48.20 -4.91
C PHE A 3 44.64 -47.52 -5.76
N SER A 4 43.51 -48.17 -5.99
CA SER A 4 42.30 -47.49 -6.45
C SER A 4 41.14 -47.91 -5.56
N ALA A 5 40.84 -46.98 -4.66
CA ALA A 5 39.83 -47.06 -3.63
C ALA A 5 38.43 -47.21 -4.22
N LEU A 6 37.64 -48.01 -3.50
CA LEU A 6 36.19 -47.98 -3.44
C LEU A 6 35.65 -46.55 -3.61
N THR A 7 34.93 -46.30 -4.69
CA THR A 7 33.99 -45.18 -4.74
C THR A 7 32.71 -45.61 -4.03
N ASP A 8 32.78 -45.66 -2.70
CA ASP A 8 31.58 -45.53 -1.88
C ASP A 8 31.03 -44.13 -2.18
N SER A 9 30.00 -44.11 -3.02
CA SER A 9 29.21 -42.92 -3.29
C SER A 9 28.42 -42.62 -2.03
N ASN A 10 29.09 -41.97 -1.08
CA ASN A 10 28.49 -41.44 0.12
C ASN A 10 27.59 -40.28 -0.34
N GLU A 11 26.35 -40.61 -0.71
CA GLU A 11 25.26 -39.66 -0.84
C GLU A 11 25.16 -38.91 0.49
N THR A 12 25.82 -37.75 0.57
CA THR A 12 25.51 -36.76 1.57
C THR A 12 24.09 -36.30 1.27
N LYS A 13 23.12 -36.97 1.89
CA LYS A 13 21.82 -36.40 2.20
C LYS A 13 22.10 -35.19 3.09
N ALA A 14 22.43 -34.07 2.47
CA ALA A 14 22.26 -32.76 3.07
C ALA A 14 20.76 -32.66 3.35
N LYS A 15 20.37 -33.06 4.56
CA LYS A 15 19.11 -32.63 5.14
C LYS A 15 19.13 -31.12 5.00
N ASP A 16 18.15 -30.61 4.28
CA ASP A 16 17.83 -29.20 4.26
C ASP A 16 17.38 -28.83 5.68
N GLU A 17 18.36 -28.66 6.57
CA GLU A 17 18.20 -28.00 7.87
C GLU A 17 18.12 -26.50 7.61
N SER A 18 17.19 -26.08 6.74
CA SER A 18 16.64 -24.74 6.73
C SER A 18 15.78 -24.58 7.99
N GLY A 19 16.39 -24.73 9.17
CA GLY A 19 15.82 -24.25 10.41
C GLY A 19 15.62 -22.75 10.27
N ASN A 20 14.45 -22.26 10.67
CA ASN A 20 14.15 -20.84 10.60
C ASN A 20 15.28 -20.10 11.34
N ILE A 21 15.92 -19.11 10.70
CA ILE A 21 17.10 -18.43 11.25
C ILE A 21 16.79 -17.82 12.63
N GLU A 22 15.52 -17.54 12.86
CA GLU A 22 14.92 -17.05 14.09
C GLU A 22 15.05 -18.06 15.26
N ASP A 23 15.15 -19.35 14.99
CA ASP A 23 15.32 -20.40 16.00
C ASP A 23 16.72 -20.39 16.62
N TYR A 24 17.72 -19.96 15.84
CA TYR A 24 19.12 -19.82 16.24
C TYR A 24 19.45 -18.46 16.87
N LEU A 25 18.48 -17.54 16.96
CA LEU A 25 18.68 -16.25 17.62
C LEU A 25 18.80 -16.40 19.14
N SER A 26 19.64 -15.56 19.74
CA SER A 26 19.66 -15.40 21.20
C SER A 26 18.28 -14.99 21.74
N PRO A 27 17.95 -15.21 23.02
CA PRO A 27 16.69 -14.76 23.61
C PRO A 27 16.40 -13.27 23.40
N LYS A 28 17.44 -12.43 23.38
CA LYS A 28 17.32 -11.00 23.04
C LYS A 28 16.99 -10.79 21.57
N GLY A 29 17.60 -11.56 20.66
CA GLY A 29 17.31 -11.55 19.23
C GLY A 29 15.87 -11.97 18.91
N LYS A 30 15.36 -13.01 19.58
CA LYS A 30 13.96 -13.46 19.45
C LYS A 30 12.98 -12.36 19.89
N LYS A 31 13.23 -11.69 21.02
CA LYS A 31 12.42 -10.54 21.46
C LYS A 31 12.45 -9.38 20.47
N LEU A 32 13.61 -9.09 19.88
CA LEU A 32 13.74 -8.03 18.88
C LEU A 32 12.99 -8.36 17.59
N ALA A 33 13.06 -9.62 17.12
CA ALA A 33 12.33 -10.10 15.96
C ALA A 33 10.81 -10.03 16.19
N GLN A 34 10.33 -10.47 17.35
CA GLN A 34 8.91 -10.34 17.73
C GLN A 34 8.45 -8.88 17.77
N ARG A 35 9.26 -7.97 18.32
CA ARG A 35 8.95 -6.54 18.34
C ARG A 35 8.92 -5.93 16.94
N LYS A 36 9.86 -6.33 16.06
CA LYS A 36 9.86 -5.92 14.66
C LYS A 36 8.57 -6.37 13.95
N GLU A 37 8.14 -7.61 14.15
CA GLU A 37 6.93 -8.14 13.53
C GLU A 37 5.66 -7.49 14.10
N GLN A 38 5.67 -7.15 15.39
CA GLN A 38 4.60 -6.35 15.98
C GLN A 38 4.52 -4.96 15.34
N MET A 39 5.66 -4.25 15.24
CA MET A 39 5.69 -2.91 14.62
C MET A 39 5.28 -2.93 13.16
N LYS A 40 5.63 -4.00 12.41
CA LYS A 40 5.19 -4.17 11.02
C LYS A 40 3.67 -4.25 10.92
N ARG A 41 3.02 -5.05 11.78
CA ARG A 41 1.55 -5.15 11.84
C ARG A 41 0.89 -3.84 12.25
N GLU A 42 1.50 -3.10 13.18
CA GLU A 42 1.01 -1.77 13.58
C GLU A 42 1.07 -0.78 12.42
N LEU A 43 2.14 -0.82 11.60
CA LEU A 43 2.25 0.01 10.39
C LEU A 43 1.20 -0.36 9.33
N GLU A 44 1.01 -1.65 9.07
CA GLU A 44 -0.02 -2.13 8.11
C GLU A 44 -1.43 -1.65 8.54
N LEU A 45 -1.74 -1.69 9.84
CA LEU A 45 -3.01 -1.19 10.36
C LEU A 45 -3.16 0.33 10.19
N LEU A 46 -2.10 1.10 10.42
CA LEU A 46 -2.11 2.55 10.23
C LEU A 46 -2.31 2.93 8.76
N ASP A 47 -1.67 2.21 7.84
CA ASP A 47 -1.84 2.42 6.40
C ASP A 47 -3.30 2.16 5.97
N GLU A 48 -3.94 1.10 6.48
CA GLU A 48 -5.36 0.82 6.23
C GLU A 48 -6.27 1.93 6.77
N GLN A 49 -6.00 2.45 7.97
CA GLN A 49 -6.76 3.55 8.56
C GLN A 49 -6.63 4.84 7.73
N ILE A 50 -5.42 5.19 7.29
CA ILE A 50 -5.19 6.35 6.44
C ILE A 50 -5.93 6.20 5.11
N ALA A 51 -5.89 5.02 4.49
CA ALA A 51 -6.60 4.77 3.24
C ALA A 51 -8.12 4.96 3.40
N GLN A 52 -8.69 4.47 4.50
CA GLN A 52 -10.11 4.66 4.81
C GLN A 52 -10.47 6.12 5.05
N GLU A 53 -9.68 6.86 5.83
CA GLU A 53 -9.91 8.29 6.08
C GLU A 53 -9.84 9.11 4.79
N VAL A 54 -8.88 8.82 3.92
CA VAL A 54 -8.74 9.50 2.62
C VAL A 54 -9.95 9.23 1.73
N GLU A 55 -10.44 7.99 1.65
CA GLU A 55 -11.65 7.68 0.88
C GLU A 55 -12.90 8.36 1.45
N GLN A 56 -13.07 8.38 2.77
CA GLN A 56 -14.17 9.11 3.39
C GLN A 56 -14.09 10.62 3.14
N ALA A 57 -12.89 11.21 3.19
CA ALA A 57 -12.69 12.61 2.89
C ALA A 57 -13.03 12.93 1.43
N LYS A 58 -12.61 12.09 0.47
CA LYS A 58 -12.97 12.24 -0.95
C LYS A 58 -14.49 12.18 -1.16
N LEU A 59 -15.17 11.22 -0.54
CA LEU A 59 -16.62 11.10 -0.61
C LEU A 59 -17.31 12.34 -0.06
N LYS A 60 -16.85 12.84 1.09
CA LYS A 60 -17.40 14.06 1.69
C LYS A 60 -17.21 15.29 0.79
N VAL A 61 -16.01 15.49 0.25
CA VAL A 61 -15.73 16.59 -0.69
C VAL A 61 -16.62 16.48 -1.94
N LYS A 62 -16.79 15.28 -2.47
CA LYS A 62 -17.68 15.03 -3.60
C LYS A 62 -19.12 15.41 -3.23
N ASP A 63 -19.64 14.93 -2.11
CA ASP A 63 -21.01 15.20 -1.69
C ASP A 63 -21.26 16.69 -1.44
N ASP A 64 -20.31 17.37 -0.80
CA ASP A 64 -20.39 18.81 -0.54
C ASP A 64 -20.33 19.61 -1.85
N LEU A 65 -19.52 19.19 -2.82
CA LEU A 65 -19.50 19.78 -4.17
C LEU A 65 -20.84 19.58 -4.88
N PHE A 66 -21.42 18.37 -4.84
CA PHE A 66 -22.74 18.10 -5.43
C PHE A 66 -23.83 18.96 -4.81
N LYS A 67 -23.86 19.09 -3.47
CA LYS A 67 -24.81 19.97 -2.77
C LYS A 67 -24.63 21.43 -3.18
N LEU A 68 -23.39 21.89 -3.35
CA LEU A 68 -23.12 23.27 -3.76
C LEU A 68 -23.59 23.51 -5.21
N LEU A 69 -23.29 22.58 -6.11
CA LEU A 69 -23.77 22.65 -7.50
C LEU A 69 -25.29 22.62 -7.58
N ASP A 70 -25.95 21.78 -6.78
CA ASP A 70 -27.40 21.65 -6.72
C ASP A 70 -28.07 22.94 -6.21
N ARG A 71 -27.58 23.48 -5.08
CA ARG A 71 -28.04 24.76 -4.52
C ARG A 71 -27.95 25.91 -5.51
N ASN A 72 -26.93 25.89 -6.38
CA ASN A 72 -26.74 26.91 -7.41
C ASN A 72 -27.42 26.56 -8.75
N LYS A 73 -28.24 25.48 -8.80
CA LYS A 73 -28.93 24.98 -10.00
C LYS A 73 -27.98 24.67 -11.16
N LEU A 74 -26.72 24.36 -10.86
CA LEU A 74 -25.68 24.07 -11.85
C LEU A 74 -25.71 22.60 -12.29
N LEU A 75 -26.37 21.71 -11.54
CA LEU A 75 -26.49 20.29 -11.91
C LEU A 75 -27.35 20.06 -13.16
N GLU A 76 -28.34 20.94 -13.40
CA GLU A 76 -29.23 20.87 -14.56
C GLU A 76 -28.63 21.57 -15.80
N ILE A 77 -27.52 22.28 -15.62
CA ILE A 77 -26.86 22.99 -16.70
C ILE A 77 -26.07 21.98 -17.53
N SER A 78 -26.47 21.81 -18.79
CA SER A 78 -25.75 20.97 -19.74
C SER A 78 -24.25 21.29 -19.74
N PRO A 79 -23.35 20.27 -19.82
CA PRO A 79 -21.90 20.48 -19.85
C PRO A 79 -21.43 21.51 -20.89
N LYS A 80 -22.18 21.65 -22.00
CA LYS A 80 -21.92 22.68 -23.03
C LYS A 80 -22.10 24.10 -22.50
N VAL A 81 -23.13 24.34 -21.70
CA VAL A 81 -23.42 25.65 -21.12
C VAL A 81 -22.43 25.97 -20.01
N TRP A 82 -22.00 24.96 -19.24
CA TRP A 82 -20.97 25.10 -18.21
C TRP A 82 -19.60 25.45 -18.80
N LYS A 83 -19.21 24.75 -19.88
CA LYS A 83 -17.99 25.05 -20.63
C LYS A 83 -18.00 26.47 -21.19
N LYS A 84 -19.13 26.90 -21.76
CA LYS A 84 -19.29 28.28 -22.25
C LYS A 84 -19.11 29.31 -21.12
N HIS A 85 -19.75 29.13 -19.97
CA HIS A 85 -19.60 30.05 -18.83
C HIS A 85 -18.16 30.11 -18.31
N MET A 86 -17.46 28.97 -18.23
CA MET A 86 -16.06 28.94 -17.83
C MET A 86 -15.13 29.62 -18.84
N ASP A 87 -15.39 29.45 -20.14
CA ASP A 87 -14.63 30.13 -21.19
C ASP A 87 -14.87 31.66 -21.16
N ASP A 88 -16.09 32.09 -20.88
CA ASP A 88 -16.45 33.51 -20.71
C ASP A 88 -15.77 34.11 -19.45
N ILE A 89 -15.76 33.40 -18.32
CA ILE A 89 -15.05 33.80 -17.10
C ILE A 89 -13.53 33.90 -17.35
N LYS A 90 -12.95 32.92 -18.05
CA LYS A 90 -11.52 32.95 -18.41
C LYS A 90 -11.18 34.16 -19.28
N LYS A 91 -12.04 34.53 -20.23
CA LYS A 91 -11.83 35.74 -21.06
C LYS A 91 -11.87 37.03 -20.24
N ILE A 92 -12.68 37.10 -19.19
CA ILE A 92 -12.75 38.28 -18.32
C ILE A 92 -11.51 38.38 -17.41
N LEU A 93 -11.00 37.24 -16.95
CA LEU A 93 -9.88 37.19 -16.00
C LEU A 93 -8.49 37.19 -16.66
N LEU A 94 -8.38 36.69 -17.90
CA LEU A 94 -7.13 36.50 -18.62
C LEU A 94 -7.04 37.34 -19.91
N GLY A 95 -8.09 38.11 -20.22
CA GLY A 95 -8.16 39.05 -21.34
C GLY A 95 -7.89 40.47 -20.90
#